data_AF-A0A535FLK3-F1
#
_entry.id   AF-A0A535FLK3-F1
#
_cell.length_a   1.000
_cell.length_b   1.000
_cell.length_c   1.000
_cell.angle_alpha   90.00
_cell.angle_beta   90.00
_cell.angle_gamma   90.00
#
_symmetry.space_group_name_H-M   'P 1'
#
loop_
_entity.id
_entity.type
_entity.pdbx_description
1 polymer ?
#
loop_
_entity_poly.entity_id
_entity_poly.type
_entity_poly.pdbx_seq_one_letter_code
_entity_poly.pdbx_strand_id
1 'polypeptide(L)'
;MADTLDLQDIQGLIIRGYGNLRAACYILLEISTPRLAKTWLNALAGTITAGQARPEEKALNVAFTYAGIKKLDLDPAILAMFSNEFINGMAVPHRSLLLGDVEDSSPAQWTWGVPGTRPIDMVL
;
A
#
# COMPACT_ATOMS: atom_id res chain seq x y z
N MET A 1 -14.64 21.01 19.16
CA MET A 1 -14.61 19.69 19.82
C MET A 1 -13.50 18.91 19.13
N ALA A 2 -12.63 18.21 19.86
CA ALA A 2 -11.64 17.36 19.21
C ALA A 2 -12.36 16.09 18.76
N ASP A 3 -12.38 15.84 17.45
CA ASP A 3 -12.95 14.60 16.91
C ASP A 3 -12.13 13.42 17.44
N THR A 4 -12.81 12.45 18.06
CA THR A 4 -12.17 11.23 18.57
C THR A 4 -11.95 10.29 17.40
N LEU A 5 -10.70 9.85 17.20
CA LEU A 5 -10.37 8.89 16.15
C LEU A 5 -11.04 7.54 16.41
N ASP A 6 -11.66 6.97 15.37
CA ASP A 6 -12.13 5.59 15.42
C ASP A 6 -10.96 4.63 15.18
N LEU A 7 -10.34 4.17 16.27
CA LEU A 7 -9.19 3.27 16.21
C LEU A 7 -9.54 1.86 15.73
N GLN A 8 -10.81 1.49 15.59
CA GLN A 8 -11.21 0.20 15.03
C GLN A 8 -11.16 0.20 13.50
N ASP A 9 -11.36 1.37 12.87
CA ASP A 9 -11.38 1.55 11.41
C ASP A 9 -10.05 2.10 10.84
N ILE A 10 -9.02 2.18 11.69
CA ILE A 10 -7.67 2.59 11.28
C ILE A 10 -6.73 1.39 11.43
N GLN A 11 -5.89 1.12 10.44
CA GLN A 11 -4.87 0.07 10.54
C GLN A 11 -3.81 0.41 11.60
N GLY A 12 -3.38 -0.60 12.37
CA GLY A 12 -2.50 -0.46 13.53
C GLY A 12 -1.21 0.28 13.25
N LEU A 13 -0.60 0.03 12.09
CA LEU A 13 0.68 0.62 11.68
C LEU A 13 0.63 2.15 11.56
N ILE A 14 -0.55 2.71 11.24
CA ILE A 14 -0.75 4.17 11.14
C ILE A 14 -0.73 4.81 12.53
N ILE A 15 -1.23 4.10 13.54
CA ILE A 15 -1.30 4.60 14.93
C ILE A 15 0.04 4.43 15.65
N ARG A 16 0.69 3.29 15.46
CA ARG A 16 1.99 2.98 16.08
C ARG A 16 2.75 1.91 15.30
N GLY A 17 4.08 2.01 15.31
CA GLY A 17 4.94 0.92 14.88
C GLY A 17 4.86 -0.29 15.83
N TYR A 18 5.15 -1.47 15.31
CA TYR A 18 5.15 -2.73 16.07
C TYR A 18 6.53 -3.06 16.66
N GLY A 19 7.05 -2.18 17.52
CA GLY A 19 8.42 -2.32 18.07
C GLY A 19 8.68 -3.60 18.88
N ASN A 20 7.63 -4.28 19.33
CA ASN A 20 7.71 -5.58 20.01
C ASN A 20 7.85 -6.77 19.05
N LEU A 21 7.55 -6.59 17.76
CA LEU A 21 7.69 -7.65 16.75
C LEU A 21 9.09 -7.59 16.15
N ARG A 22 9.74 -8.76 16.03
CA ARG A 22 11.18 -8.86 15.71
C ARG A 22 11.52 -8.68 14.24
N ALA A 23 10.53 -8.83 13.36
CA ALA A 23 10.72 -8.80 11.92
C ALA A 23 9.43 -8.37 11.21
N ALA A 24 9.58 -7.93 9.96
CA ALA A 24 8.49 -7.70 9.02
C ALA A 24 8.74 -8.52 7.76
N CYS A 25 7.66 -8.93 7.10
CA CYS A 25 7.69 -9.55 5.78
C CYS A 25 6.72 -8.78 4.90
N TYR A 26 7.20 -8.36 3.72
CA TYR A 26 6.40 -7.62 2.76
C TYR A 26 6.09 -8.52 1.56
N ILE A 27 4.81 -8.72 1.27
CA ILE A 27 4.37 -9.53 0.14
C ILE A 27 3.82 -8.61 -0.93
N LEU A 28 4.59 -8.42 -2.00
CA LEU A 28 4.18 -7.64 -3.17
C LEU A 28 3.28 -8.50 -4.06
N LEU A 29 2.07 -8.01 -4.33
CA LEU A 29 1.04 -8.76 -5.05
C LEU A 29 0.58 -8.00 -6.29
N GLU A 30 0.22 -8.79 -7.30
CA GLU A 30 -0.45 -8.35 -8.52
C GLU A 30 -1.90 -8.85 -8.51
N ILE A 31 -2.82 -7.98 -8.89
CA ILE A 31 -4.22 -8.32 -9.12
C ILE A 31 -4.37 -8.85 -10.55
N SER A 32 -4.41 -10.17 -10.70
CA SER A 32 -4.71 -10.82 -11.99
C SER A 32 -6.20 -10.86 -12.32
N THR A 33 -7.07 -10.95 -11.30
CA THR A 33 -8.53 -11.03 -11.48
C THR A 33 -9.25 -10.17 -10.44
N PRO A 34 -9.73 -8.97 -10.81
CA PRO A 34 -10.33 -8.02 -9.87
C PRO A 34 -11.45 -8.60 -8.98
N ARG A 35 -12.35 -9.38 -9.56
CA ARG A 35 -13.46 -10.00 -8.82
C ARG A 35 -12.96 -10.93 -7.71
N LEU A 36 -12.01 -11.82 -8.03
CA LEU A 36 -11.44 -12.74 -7.06
C LEU A 36 -10.62 -12.01 -6.00
N ALA A 37 -9.90 -10.95 -6.40
CA ALA A 37 -9.19 -10.09 -5.46
C ALA A 37 -10.15 -9.42 -4.47
N LYS A 38 -11.30 -8.89 -4.93
CA LYS A 38 -12.34 -8.33 -4.03
C LYS A 38 -12.87 -9.38 -3.04
N THR A 39 -13.15 -10.60 -3.51
CA THR A 39 -13.59 -11.70 -2.63
C THR A 39 -12.53 -12.05 -1.58
N TRP A 40 -11.27 -12.14 -1.98
CA TRP A 40 -10.17 -12.41 -1.06
C TRP A 40 -9.92 -11.26 -0.07
N LEU A 41 -9.99 -10.00 -0.53
CA LEU A 41 -9.88 -8.82 0.33
C LEU A 41 -10.99 -8.76 1.39
N ASN A 42 -12.22 -9.15 1.03
CA ASN A 42 -13.32 -9.22 1.99
C ASN A 42 -13.06 -10.27 3.08
N ALA A 43 -12.47 -11.41 2.73
CA ALA A 43 -12.04 -12.40 3.71
C ALA A 43 -10.84 -11.92 4.55
N LEU A 44 -9.92 -11.16 3.94
CA LEU A 44 -8.75 -10.60 4.60
C LEU A 44 -9.10 -9.51 5.62
N ALA A 45 -10.12 -8.70 5.35
CA ALA A 45 -10.47 -7.51 6.13
C ALA A 45 -10.63 -7.81 7.64
N GLY A 46 -11.24 -8.95 8.00
CA GLY A 46 -11.40 -9.38 9.39
C GLY A 46 -10.11 -9.82 10.09
N THR A 47 -8.98 -9.89 9.38
CA THR A 47 -7.66 -10.29 9.90
C THR A 47 -6.67 -9.12 9.96
N ILE A 48 -7.02 -7.96 9.40
CA ILE A 48 -6.20 -6.76 9.45
C ILE A 48 -6.14 -6.24 10.88
N THR A 49 -4.95 -5.90 11.35
CA THR A 49 -4.73 -5.45 12.71
C THR A 49 -5.21 -4.00 12.87
N ALA A 50 -6.25 -3.79 13.66
CA ALA A 50 -6.79 -2.46 13.94
C ALA A 50 -5.90 -1.61 14.88
N GLY A 51 -6.12 -0.31 14.84
CA GLY A 51 -5.47 0.74 15.64
C GLY A 51 -5.53 0.49 17.13
N GLN A 52 -6.61 -0.08 17.64
CA GLN A 52 -6.76 -0.37 19.07
C GLN A 52 -5.98 -1.62 19.52
N ALA A 53 -5.66 -2.55 18.62
CA ALA A 53 -5.08 -3.86 18.94
C ALA A 53 -3.57 -3.81 19.19
N ARG A 54 -3.08 -4.38 20.31
CA ARG A 54 -1.65 -4.47 20.64
C ARG A 54 -1.17 -5.92 20.46
N PRO A 55 -0.84 -6.35 19.22
CA PRO A 55 -0.48 -7.75 18.98
C PRO A 55 0.87 -8.09 19.59
N GLU A 56 0.97 -9.27 20.19
CA GLU A 56 2.23 -9.79 20.76
C GLU A 56 3.02 -10.66 19.77
N GLU A 57 2.32 -11.38 18.90
CA GLU A 57 2.94 -12.37 17.99
C GLU A 57 3.02 -11.90 16.54
N LYS A 58 1.93 -11.33 16.01
CA LYS A 58 1.81 -10.96 14.60
C LYS A 58 0.86 -9.79 14.41
N ALA A 59 1.25 -8.88 13.52
CA ALA A 59 0.37 -7.89 12.93
C ALA A 59 0.24 -8.12 11.42
N LEU A 60 -0.89 -7.71 10.84
CA LEU A 60 -1.13 -7.73 9.40
C LEU A 60 -1.72 -6.38 8.98
N ASN A 61 -1.15 -5.79 7.94
CA ASN A 61 -1.64 -4.57 7.32
C ASN A 61 -1.77 -4.83 5.82
N VAL A 62 -2.45 -3.94 5.11
CA VAL A 62 -2.55 -3.97 3.66
C VAL A 62 -2.49 -2.55 3.12
N ALA A 63 -1.74 -2.35 2.04
CA ALA A 63 -1.73 -1.09 1.30
C ALA A 63 -1.85 -1.36 -0.19
N PHE A 64 -2.35 -0.37 -0.92
CA PHE A 64 -2.61 -0.45 -2.36
C PHE A 64 -1.85 0.64 -3.10
N THR A 65 -1.42 0.33 -4.32
CA THR A 65 -0.97 1.36 -5.26
C THR A 65 -2.17 1.97 -5.98
N TYR A 66 -1.99 3.14 -6.58
CA TYR A 66 -3.03 3.74 -7.42
C TYR A 66 -3.50 2.80 -8.55
N ALA A 67 -2.55 2.09 -9.18
CA ALA A 67 -2.86 1.10 -10.20
C ALA A 67 -3.70 -0.07 -9.64
N GLY A 68 -3.39 -0.54 -8.43
CA GLY A 68 -4.16 -1.59 -7.76
C GLY A 68 -5.58 -1.17 -7.41
N ILE A 69 -5.77 0.03 -6.84
CA ILE A 69 -7.10 0.58 -6.56
C ILE A 69 -7.90 0.73 -7.86
N LYS A 70 -7.26 1.23 -8.93
CA LYS A 70 -7.89 1.35 -10.25
C LYS A 70 -8.34 -0.02 -10.80
N LYS A 71 -7.53 -1.07 -10.64
CA LYS A 71 -7.93 -2.45 -11.01
C LYS A 71 -9.10 -2.97 -10.18
N LEU A 72 -9.27 -2.49 -8.94
CA LEU A 72 -10.42 -2.80 -8.08
C LEU A 72 -11.66 -1.95 -8.42
N ASP A 73 -11.66 -1.20 -9.53
CA ASP A 73 -12.85 -0.54 -10.08
C ASP A 73 -13.48 0.46 -9.08
N LEU A 74 -12.62 1.27 -8.46
CA LEU A 74 -13.06 2.44 -7.69
C LEU A 74 -13.53 3.54 -8.64
N ASP A 75 -14.53 4.32 -8.22
CA ASP A 75 -15.08 5.43 -9.01
C ASP A 75 -13.96 6.37 -9.52
N PRO A 76 -13.90 6.66 -10.84
CA PRO A 76 -12.93 7.60 -11.41
C PRO A 76 -12.91 8.98 -10.73
N ALA A 77 -14.04 9.47 -10.24
CA ALA A 77 -14.12 10.74 -9.52
C ALA A 77 -13.34 10.68 -8.19
N ILE A 78 -13.43 9.55 -7.47
CA ILE A 78 -12.67 9.33 -6.23
C ILE A 78 -11.19 9.12 -6.55
N LEU A 79 -10.88 8.36 -7.62
CA LEU A 79 -9.50 8.15 -8.05
C LEU A 79 -8.78 9.47 -8.36
N ALA A 80 -9.49 10.46 -8.92
CA ALA A 80 -8.94 11.78 -9.22
C ALA A 80 -8.68 12.66 -7.98
N MET A 81 -9.19 12.28 -6.80
CA MET A 81 -9.00 13.03 -5.55
C MET A 81 -7.69 12.69 -4.82
N PHE A 82 -6.99 11.62 -5.23
CA PHE A 82 -5.70 11.29 -4.63
C PHE A 82 -4.62 12.32 -4.98
N SER A 83 -3.58 12.39 -4.14
CA SER A 83 -2.41 13.22 -4.40
C SER A 83 -1.75 12.88 -5.74
N ASN A 84 -1.19 13.88 -6.42
CA ASN A 84 -0.47 13.68 -7.68
C ASN A 84 0.69 12.70 -7.51
N GLU A 85 1.31 12.68 -6.33
CA GLU A 85 2.39 11.78 -5.96
C GLU A 85 1.93 10.32 -5.98
N PHE A 86 0.76 10.05 -5.41
CA PHE A 86 0.20 8.71 -5.40
C PHE A 86 -0.29 8.28 -6.79
N ILE A 87 -0.92 9.18 -7.54
CA ILE A 87 -1.42 8.92 -8.90
C ILE A 87 -0.26 8.58 -9.85
N ASN A 88 0.80 9.37 -9.83
CA ASN A 88 1.95 9.19 -10.73
C ASN A 88 2.89 8.07 -10.27
N GLY A 89 2.91 7.76 -8.98
CA GLY A 89 3.80 6.76 -8.39
C GLY A 89 5.25 7.23 -8.25
N MET A 90 6.10 6.29 -7.83
CA MET A 90 7.49 6.58 -7.44
C MET A 90 8.45 6.66 -8.63
N ALA A 91 8.25 5.84 -9.65
CA ALA A 91 9.22 5.64 -10.74
C ALA A 91 8.95 6.53 -11.97
N VAL A 92 8.75 7.84 -11.74
CA VAL A 92 8.56 8.84 -12.80
C VAL A 92 9.77 9.77 -12.92
N PRO A 93 10.22 10.15 -14.14
CA PRO A 93 11.50 10.84 -14.32
C PRO A 93 11.71 12.09 -13.46
N HIS A 94 10.68 12.94 -13.34
CA HIS A 94 10.79 14.16 -12.54
C HIS A 94 10.95 13.89 -11.04
N ARG A 95 10.39 12.79 -10.53
CA ARG A 95 10.49 12.42 -9.12
C ARG A 95 11.83 11.79 -8.80
N SER A 96 12.36 10.97 -9.70
CA SER A 96 13.72 10.45 -9.59
C SER A 96 14.75 11.57 -9.45
N LEU A 97 14.62 12.64 -10.24
CA LEU A 97 15.45 13.83 -10.09
C LEU A 97 15.26 14.54 -8.74
N LEU A 98 14.02 14.67 -8.27
CA LEU A 98 13.70 15.33 -7.00
C LEU A 98 14.20 14.54 -5.78
N LEU A 99 14.11 13.21 -5.81
CA LEU A 99 14.48 12.31 -4.71
C LEU A 99 15.95 11.88 -4.76
N GLY A 100 16.65 12.11 -5.88
CA GLY A 100 18.03 11.67 -6.07
C GLY A 100 18.17 10.20 -6.47
N ASP A 101 17.09 9.57 -6.96
CA ASP A 101 17.11 8.19 -7.49
C ASP A 101 17.66 8.20 -8.94
N VAL A 102 18.96 8.42 -9.09
CA VAL A 102 19.67 8.55 -10.37
C VAL A 102 20.83 7.55 -10.45
N GLU A 103 21.33 7.30 -11.66
CA GLU A 103 22.45 6.38 -11.90
C GLU A 103 22.20 5.00 -11.26
N ASP A 104 23.04 4.57 -10.32
CA ASP A 104 22.95 3.27 -9.67
C ASP A 104 21.69 3.10 -8.79
N SER A 105 21.10 4.21 -8.30
CA SER A 105 19.85 4.18 -7.53
C SER A 105 18.59 4.40 -8.38
N SER A 106 18.75 4.56 -9.70
CA SER A 106 17.65 4.75 -10.66
C SER A 106 16.57 3.67 -10.53
N PRO A 107 15.27 4.00 -10.71
CA PRO A 107 14.19 3.01 -10.75
C PRO A 107 14.38 1.91 -11.79
N ALA A 108 15.21 2.12 -12.81
CA ALA A 108 15.57 1.10 -13.79
C ALA A 108 16.42 -0.04 -13.20
N GLN A 109 17.11 0.21 -12.08
CA GLN A 109 18.00 -0.74 -11.40
C GLN A 109 17.37 -1.36 -10.15
N TRP A 110 16.13 -0.98 -9.79
CA TRP A 110 15.47 -1.54 -8.61
C TRP A 110 15.19 -3.03 -8.76
N THR A 111 15.22 -3.76 -7.65
CA THR A 111 14.89 -5.20 -7.66
C THR A 111 13.41 -5.46 -7.94
N TRP A 112 12.54 -4.49 -7.65
CA TRP A 112 11.09 -4.55 -7.86
C TRP A 112 10.56 -3.14 -8.16
N GLY A 113 9.38 -3.05 -8.76
CA GLY A 113 8.78 -1.76 -9.12
C GLY A 113 9.44 -1.06 -10.31
N VAL A 114 10.29 -1.78 -11.06
CA VAL A 114 10.92 -1.27 -12.28
C VAL A 114 9.82 -0.93 -13.31
N PRO A 115 9.83 0.28 -13.89
CA PRO A 115 8.86 0.66 -14.92
C PRO A 115 8.79 -0.37 -16.07
N GLY A 116 7.56 -0.72 -16.47
CA GLY A 116 7.32 -1.67 -17.56
C GLY A 116 7.52 -3.15 -17.22
N THR A 117 7.82 -3.48 -15.95
CA THR A 117 7.89 -4.87 -15.47
C THR A 117 6.59 -5.31 -14.79
N ARG A 118 6.63 -6.39 -14.01
CA ARG A 118 5.46 -6.93 -13.31
C ARG A 118 4.85 -5.85 -12.40
N PRO A 119 3.54 -5.55 -12.52
CA PRO A 119 2.92 -4.51 -11.71
C PRO A 119 2.84 -4.93 -10.23
N ILE A 120 2.99 -3.94 -9.36
CA ILE A 120 2.73 -4.07 -7.93
C ILE A 120 1.43 -3.33 -7.66
N ASP A 121 0.38 -4.06 -7.30
CA ASP A 121 -0.95 -3.51 -7.09
C ASP A 121 -1.25 -3.34 -5.59
N MET A 122 -0.68 -4.20 -4.75
CA MET A 122 -0.84 -4.13 -3.31
C MET A 122 0.36 -4.76 -2.59
N VAL A 123 0.47 -4.43 -1.30
CA VAL A 123 1.44 -5.03 -0.37
C VAL A 123 0.73 -5.45 0.91
N LEU A 124 1.11 -6.60 1.43
CA LEU A 124 0.82 -7.06 2.80
C LEU A 124 2.07 -6.93 3.67
#